data_AF-R7T756-F1
#
_entry.id   AF-R7T756-F1
#
_cell.length_a   1.000
_cell.length_b   1.000
_cell.length_c   1.000
_cell.angle_alpha   90.00
_cell.angle_beta   90.00
_cell.angle_gamma   90.00
#
_symmetry.space_group_name_H-M   'P 1'
#
loop_
_entity.id
_entity.type
_entity.pdbx_description
1 polymer ?
#
loop_
_entity_poly.entity_id
_entity_poly.type
_entity_poly.pdbx_seq_one_letter_code
_entity_poly.pdbx_strand_id
1 'polypeptide(L)'
;QAIRCTLPSCRCDCFSPGKTHIRTCDSCNHGWVTHALDKLGSKSSYQLGMHVEVVQPNIVFDIASLMLYGAQAAPIRLKILLDRLFSVLQHDEVLQILHSFGWSYEDYARGYILQVKTFNHYKRTQL
;
A
#
# COMPACT_ATOMS: atom_id res chain seq x y z
N GLN A 1 -16.23 -3.62 6.19
CA GLN A 1 -15.83 -3.88 7.60
C GLN A 1 -14.76 -2.85 7.97
N ALA A 2 -15.01 -2.02 8.98
CA ALA A 2 -14.07 -0.98 9.41
C ALA A 2 -12.77 -1.57 9.98
N ILE A 3 -11.67 -0.85 9.84
CA ILE A 3 -10.32 -1.26 10.26
C ILE A 3 -9.99 -0.53 11.56
N ARG A 4 -9.93 -1.25 12.69
CA ARG A 4 -9.69 -0.67 14.01
C ARG A 4 -8.20 -0.43 14.26
N CYS A 5 -7.87 0.44 15.20
CA CYS A 5 -6.49 0.65 15.62
C CYS A 5 -6.06 -0.46 16.58
N THR A 6 -4.91 -1.09 16.33
CA THR A 6 -4.34 -2.15 17.17
C THR A 6 -3.33 -1.62 18.21
N LEU A 7 -3.17 -0.29 18.33
CA LEU A 7 -2.24 0.28 19.31
C LEU A 7 -2.78 0.08 20.73
N PRO A 8 -1.95 -0.36 21.70
CA PRO A 8 -2.39 -0.54 23.09
C PRO A 8 -3.06 0.72 23.64
N SER A 9 -4.21 0.56 24.29
CA SER A 9 -5.00 1.64 24.89
C SER A 9 -5.74 2.57 23.91
N CYS A 10 -5.63 2.33 22.60
CA CYS A 10 -6.42 3.06 21.60
C CYS A 10 -7.80 2.39 21.41
N ARG A 11 -8.88 3.20 21.33
CA ARG A 11 -10.26 2.73 21.08
C ARG A 11 -10.80 3.19 19.72
N CYS A 12 -9.91 3.45 18.77
CA CYS A 12 -10.31 3.94 17.45
C CYS A 12 -10.84 2.79 16.59
N ASP A 13 -12.12 2.85 16.23
CA ASP A 13 -12.82 1.77 15.54
C ASP A 13 -12.72 1.84 14.01
N CYS A 14 -12.22 2.94 13.45
CA CYS A 14 -12.14 3.12 12.00
C CYS A 14 -10.96 3.99 11.59
N PHE A 15 -10.20 3.55 10.59
CA PHE A 15 -9.20 4.39 9.94
C PHE A 15 -9.88 5.45 9.07
N SER A 16 -9.62 6.72 9.38
CA SER A 16 -10.05 7.87 8.55
C SER A 16 -8.81 8.64 8.10
N PRO A 17 -8.46 8.70 6.80
CA PRO A 17 -7.28 9.41 6.32
C PRO A 17 -7.34 10.91 6.66
N GLY A 18 -6.26 11.46 7.22
CA GLY A 18 -6.13 12.91 7.44
C GLY A 18 -6.03 13.69 6.13
N LYS A 19 -6.46 14.96 6.14
CA LYS A 19 -6.49 15.84 4.93
C LYS A 19 -5.10 16.16 4.37
N THR A 20 -4.09 16.27 5.23
CA THR A 20 -2.70 16.56 4.85
C THR A 20 -1.82 15.31 4.95
N HIS A 21 -2.01 14.50 5.99
CA HIS A 21 -1.29 13.25 6.21
C HIS A 21 -2.22 12.05 5.98
N ILE A 22 -2.40 11.66 4.72
CA ILE A 22 -3.31 10.56 4.31
C ILE A 22 -2.97 9.19 4.93
N ARG A 23 -1.75 9.05 5.46
CA ARG A 23 -1.24 7.85 6.16
C ARG A 23 -1.41 7.93 7.69
N THR A 24 -2.09 8.94 8.18
CA THR A 24 -2.38 9.17 9.59
C THR A 24 -3.89 9.22 9.79
N CYS A 25 -4.36 8.55 10.83
CA CYS A 25 -5.78 8.52 11.16
C CYS A 25 -6.21 9.87 11.77
N ASP A 26 -7.22 10.51 11.22
CA ASP A 26 -7.76 11.80 11.67
C ASP A 26 -8.39 11.71 13.08
N SER A 27 -8.83 10.50 13.49
CA SER A 27 -9.52 10.29 14.77
C SER A 27 -8.57 9.98 15.94
N CYS A 28 -7.43 9.34 15.70
CA CYS A 28 -6.50 8.93 16.77
C CYS A 28 -5.04 9.35 16.54
N ASN A 29 -4.74 10.01 15.43
CA ASN A 29 -3.41 10.44 15.00
C ASN A 29 -2.35 9.33 14.88
N HIS A 30 -2.77 8.06 14.87
CA HIS A 30 -1.85 6.95 14.65
C HIS A 30 -1.67 6.66 13.16
N GLY A 31 -0.50 6.12 12.82
CA GLY A 31 -0.18 5.71 11.46
C GLY A 31 -1.10 4.59 10.98
N TRP A 32 -1.45 4.62 9.70
CA TRP A 32 -2.34 3.66 9.04
C TRP A 32 -1.90 2.19 9.20
N VAL A 33 -0.60 1.91 9.41
CA VAL A 33 -0.09 0.56 9.71
C VAL A 33 -0.73 -0.04 10.96
N THR A 34 -0.87 0.75 12.03
CA THR A 34 -1.52 0.28 13.27
C THR A 34 -3.00 -0.01 13.08
N HIS A 35 -3.62 0.50 12.02
CA HIS A 35 -4.95 0.09 11.61
C HIS A 35 -4.88 -1.16 10.73
N ALA A 36 -4.05 -1.17 9.69
CA ALA A 36 -3.93 -2.31 8.77
C ALA A 36 -3.62 -3.64 9.48
N LEU A 37 -2.91 -3.61 10.60
CA LEU A 37 -2.67 -4.78 11.44
C LEU A 37 -3.96 -5.44 11.97
N ASP A 38 -5.08 -4.72 12.09
CA ASP A 38 -6.39 -5.28 12.46
C ASP A 38 -6.94 -6.25 11.40
N LYS A 39 -6.59 -6.02 10.12
CA LYS A 39 -6.95 -6.94 9.03
C LYS A 39 -5.99 -8.13 8.93
N LEU A 40 -4.74 -7.94 9.31
CA LEU A 40 -3.71 -8.99 9.29
C LEU A 40 -3.76 -9.87 10.55
N GLY A 41 -4.23 -9.31 11.67
CA GLY A 41 -4.26 -9.90 13.00
C GLY A 41 -5.45 -10.81 13.24
N SER A 42 -5.50 -11.96 12.56
CA SER A 42 -6.19 -13.19 13.03
C SER A 42 -5.72 -14.47 12.33
N LYS A 43 -4.72 -14.44 11.45
CA LYS A 43 -4.22 -15.63 10.73
C LYS A 43 -2.72 -15.89 10.82
N SER A 44 -1.99 -15.21 11.71
CA SER A 44 -0.58 -15.51 11.94
C SER A 44 -0.40 -16.21 13.28
N SER A 45 -0.91 -17.44 13.37
CA SER A 45 -0.26 -18.44 14.19
C SER A 45 1.14 -18.63 13.63
N TYR A 46 2.11 -18.33 14.47
CA TYR A 46 3.54 -18.67 14.45
C TYR A 46 3.80 -20.15 14.10
N GLN A 47 3.40 -20.61 12.93
CA GLN A 47 3.99 -21.80 12.31
C GLN A 47 5.03 -21.33 11.32
N LEU A 48 6.27 -21.32 11.81
CA LEU A 48 7.48 -21.34 11.00
C LEU A 48 7.56 -22.68 10.27
N GLY A 49 6.59 -22.94 9.39
CA GLY A 49 6.62 -23.98 8.38
C GLY A 49 6.88 -23.28 7.06
N MET A 50 8.06 -23.44 6.50
CA MET A 50 8.38 -23.03 5.14
C MET A 50 7.63 -23.90 4.13
N HIS A 51 6.30 -23.86 4.17
CA HIS A 51 5.47 -24.28 3.06
C HIS A 51 5.23 -23.02 2.24
N VAL A 52 5.82 -22.98 1.04
CA VAL A 52 5.53 -21.93 0.05
C VAL A 52 4.10 -22.18 -0.43
N GLU A 53 3.11 -21.77 0.36
CA GLU A 53 1.74 -21.72 -0.10
C GLU A 53 1.66 -20.73 -1.26
N VAL A 54 0.90 -21.10 -2.29
CA VAL A 54 0.60 -20.22 -3.42
C VAL A 54 -0.01 -18.94 -2.85
N VAL A 55 0.75 -17.84 -2.89
CA VAL A 55 0.31 -16.56 -2.36
C VAL A 55 -0.88 -16.10 -3.20
N GLN A 56 -2.04 -15.98 -2.57
CA GLN A 56 -3.22 -15.49 -3.27
C GLN A 56 -3.02 -14.03 -3.71
N PRO A 57 -3.46 -13.62 -4.90
CA PRO A 57 -3.31 -12.24 -5.38
C PRO A 57 -3.83 -11.17 -4.42
N ASN A 58 -4.87 -11.48 -3.64
CA ASN A 58 -5.42 -10.60 -2.61
C ASN A 58 -4.39 -10.27 -1.49
N ILE A 59 -3.58 -11.24 -1.09
CA ILE A 59 -2.53 -11.04 -0.06
C ILE A 59 -1.42 -10.17 -0.64
N VAL A 60 -1.07 -10.37 -1.92
CA VAL A 60 -0.09 -9.53 -2.62
C VAL A 60 -0.59 -8.08 -2.70
N PHE A 61 -1.86 -7.89 -3.04
CA PHE A 61 -2.50 -6.57 -3.06
C PHE A 61 -2.46 -5.89 -1.68
N ASP A 62 -2.84 -6.61 -0.62
CA ASP A 62 -2.83 -6.08 0.75
C ASP A 62 -1.42 -5.64 1.17
N ILE A 63 -0.39 -6.47 0.94
CA ILE A 63 1.00 -6.13 1.26
C ILE A 63 1.51 -4.96 0.40
N ALA A 64 1.22 -4.96 -0.90
CA ALA A 64 1.63 -3.89 -1.81
C ALA A 64 0.98 -2.55 -1.44
N SER A 65 -0.27 -2.57 -0.97
CA SER A 65 -0.97 -1.38 -0.47
C SER A 65 -0.19 -0.72 0.66
N LEU A 66 0.44 -1.51 1.53
CA LEU A 66 1.20 -0.98 2.66
C LEU A 66 2.37 -0.12 2.21
N MET A 67 3.01 -0.55 1.13
CA MET A 67 4.29 -0.04 0.65
C MET A 67 4.08 1.08 -0.38
N LEU A 68 3.07 0.96 -1.24
CA LEU A 68 2.89 1.82 -2.42
C LEU A 68 1.78 2.88 -2.26
N TYR A 69 0.72 2.63 -1.50
CA TYR A 69 -0.44 3.53 -1.45
C TYR A 69 -0.10 4.93 -0.94
N GLY A 70 -0.10 5.93 -1.82
CA GLY A 70 0.26 7.30 -1.47
C GLY A 70 1.76 7.53 -1.22
N ALA A 71 2.61 6.54 -1.53
CA ALA A 71 4.06 6.78 -1.63
C ALA A 71 4.40 7.38 -3.00
N GLN A 72 5.50 8.13 -3.05
CA GLN A 72 6.08 8.64 -4.31
C GLN A 72 7.45 8.01 -4.60
N ALA A 73 8.04 7.31 -3.64
CA ALA A 73 9.29 6.57 -3.77
C ALA A 73 9.21 5.29 -2.91
N ALA A 74 9.78 4.20 -3.40
CA ALA A 74 9.90 2.94 -2.69
C ALA A 74 11.32 2.82 -2.11
N PRO A 75 11.50 2.79 -0.78
CA PRO A 75 12.80 2.52 -0.17
C PRO A 75 13.39 1.19 -0.67
N ILE A 76 14.70 1.15 -0.92
CA ILE A 76 15.34 0.00 -1.59
C ILE A 76 15.04 -1.35 -0.94
N ARG A 77 15.00 -1.41 0.40
CA ARG A 77 14.67 -2.63 1.15
C ARG A 77 13.23 -3.10 0.90
N LEU A 78 12.30 -2.16 0.81
CA LEU A 78 10.90 -2.44 0.51
C LEU A 78 10.74 -2.87 -0.96
N LYS A 79 11.45 -2.24 -1.89
CA LYS A 79 11.46 -2.62 -3.30
C LYS A 79 11.94 -4.06 -3.53
N ILE A 80 13.01 -4.48 -2.85
CA ILE A 80 13.52 -5.86 -2.92
C ILE A 80 12.45 -6.88 -2.48
N LEU A 81 11.69 -6.57 -1.42
CA LEU A 81 10.63 -7.45 -0.94
C LEU A 81 9.46 -7.50 -1.94
N LEU A 82 9.06 -6.36 -2.52
CA LEU A 82 8.05 -6.31 -3.57
C LEU A 82 8.48 -7.09 -4.82
N ASP A 83 9.76 -7.06 -5.19
CA ASP A 83 10.27 -7.85 -6.33
C ASP A 83 10.11 -9.35 -6.11
N ARG A 84 10.36 -9.82 -4.89
CA ARG A 84 10.10 -11.23 -4.53
C ARG A 84 8.61 -11.54 -4.55
N LEU A 85 7.79 -10.63 -4.06
CA LEU A 85 6.34 -10.81 -4.01
C LEU A 85 5.70 -10.80 -5.41
N PHE A 86 6.15 -9.94 -6.32
CA PHE A 86 5.64 -9.85 -7.69
C PHE A 86 6.18 -10.96 -8.60
N SER A 87 7.31 -11.58 -8.26
CA SER A 87 7.86 -12.68 -9.07
C SER A 87 6.98 -13.94 -9.14
N VAL A 88 5.97 -14.06 -8.26
CA VAL A 88 5.01 -15.17 -8.27
C VAL A 88 3.71 -14.85 -9.00
N LEU A 89 3.57 -13.63 -9.55
CA LEU A 89 2.40 -13.17 -10.28
C LEU A 89 2.69 -13.06 -11.78
N GLN A 90 1.63 -13.09 -12.60
CA GLN A 90 1.72 -12.74 -14.01
C GLN A 90 1.95 -11.24 -14.18
N HIS A 91 2.55 -10.86 -15.30
CA HIS A 91 2.87 -9.45 -15.58
C HIS A 91 1.63 -8.54 -15.51
N ASP A 92 0.51 -8.98 -16.09
CA ASP A 92 -0.74 -8.21 -16.08
C ASP A 92 -1.31 -8.01 -14.67
N GLU A 93 -1.17 -9.00 -13.79
CA GLU A 93 -1.58 -8.89 -12.38
C GLU A 93 -0.72 -7.84 -11.65
N VAL A 94 0.60 -7.85 -11.90
CA VAL A 94 1.50 -6.84 -11.33
C VAL A 94 1.11 -5.44 -11.82
N LEU A 95 0.81 -5.28 -13.11
CA LEU A 95 0.35 -3.99 -13.65
C LEU A 95 -0.95 -3.51 -12.99
N GLN A 96 -1.93 -4.39 -12.83
CA GLN A 96 -3.21 -4.05 -12.17
C GLN A 96 -3.00 -3.57 -10.73
N ILE A 97 -2.13 -4.25 -9.97
CA ILE A 97 -1.79 -3.87 -8.60
C ILE A 97 -1.09 -2.50 -8.56
N LEU A 98 -0.08 -2.29 -9.40
CA LEU A 98 0.64 -1.01 -9.47
C LEU A 98 -0.29 0.16 -9.82
N HIS A 99 -1.13 -0.01 -10.85
CA HIS A 99 -2.10 1.00 -11.28
C HIS A 99 -3.11 1.33 -10.19
N SER A 100 -3.52 0.34 -9.39
CA SER A 100 -4.43 0.56 -8.25
C SER A 100 -3.87 1.52 -7.19
N PHE A 101 -2.55 1.72 -7.16
CA PHE A 101 -1.87 2.65 -6.26
C PHE A 101 -1.31 3.89 -6.96
N GLY A 102 -1.61 4.08 -8.25
CA GLY A 102 -1.13 5.21 -9.05
C GLY A 102 0.32 5.12 -9.49
N TRP A 103 0.89 3.91 -9.53
CA TRP A 103 2.25 3.63 -10.04
C TRP A 103 2.17 3.02 -11.44
N SER A 104 3.03 3.48 -12.36
CA SER A 104 3.31 2.73 -13.59
C SER A 104 4.37 1.66 -13.35
N TYR A 105 4.52 0.72 -14.29
CA TYR A 105 5.64 -0.22 -14.29
C TYR A 105 7.00 0.50 -14.33
N GLU A 106 7.08 1.60 -15.07
CA GLU A 106 8.29 2.40 -15.21
C GLU A 106 8.67 3.12 -13.90
N ASP A 107 7.67 3.64 -13.18
CA ASP A 107 7.87 4.21 -11.84
C ASP A 107 8.35 3.13 -10.87
N TYR A 108 7.76 1.95 -10.92
CA TYR A 108 8.15 0.82 -10.09
C TYR A 108 9.56 0.34 -10.40
N ALA A 109 9.91 0.13 -11.68
CA ALA A 109 11.23 -0.30 -12.12
C ALA A 109 12.33 0.67 -11.66
N ARG A 110 12.03 1.97 -11.71
CA ARG A 110 12.91 3.05 -11.25
C ARG A 110 12.97 3.18 -9.73
N GLY A 111 11.90 2.80 -9.04
CA GLY A 111 11.73 2.93 -7.59
C GLY A 111 11.13 4.25 -7.11
N TYR A 112 10.71 5.13 -8.01
CA TYR A 112 10.00 6.38 -7.67
C TYR A 112 9.19 6.91 -8.84
N ILE A 113 8.14 7.67 -8.51
CA ILE A 113 7.27 8.32 -9.48
C ILE A 113 7.94 9.60 -9.98
N LEU A 114 8.10 9.71 -11.30
CA LEU A 114 8.54 10.98 -11.89
C LEU A 114 7.39 12.00 -11.80
N GLN A 115 7.65 13.16 -11.19
CA GLN A 115 6.69 14.26 -11.09
C GLN A 115 6.39 14.98 -12.42
N VAL A 116 6.45 14.31 -13.57
CA VAL A 116 6.00 14.91 -14.84
C VAL A 116 4.48 14.80 -14.96
N LYS A 117 3.76 15.32 -13.96
CA LYS A 117 2.51 16.00 -14.27
C LYS A 117 2.95 17.31 -14.89
N THR A 118 2.97 17.38 -16.21
CA THR A 118 3.19 18.62 -16.93
C THR A 118 2.41 19.75 -16.24
N PHE A 119 3.14 20.67 -15.62
CA PHE A 119 2.66 22.03 -15.46
C PHE A 119 2.31 22.49 -16.89
N ASN A 120 1.00 22.52 -17.23
CA ASN A 120 0.35 23.20 -18.36
C ASN A 120 -0.72 22.39 -19.14
N HIS A 121 -1.66 21.71 -18.47
CA HIS A 121 -2.97 21.45 -19.10
C HIS A 121 -4.17 21.48 -18.14
N TYR A 122 -4.13 22.34 -17.11
CA TYR A 122 -5.34 22.82 -16.45
C TYR A 122 -5.16 24.24 -15.89
N LYS A 123 -4.56 25.12 -16.68
CA LYS A 123 -5.05 26.50 -16.72
C LYS A 123 -5.59 26.70 -18.11
N ARG A 124 -6.87 27.06 -18.20
CA ARG A 124 -7.47 27.77 -19.34
C ARG A 124 -8.02 26.90 -20.49
N THR A 125 -9.12 26.19 -20.23
CA THR A 125 -10.18 26.03 -21.24
C THR A 125 -11.54 25.76 -20.58
N GLN A 126 -12.39 26.80 -20.67
CA GLN A 126 -13.84 26.75 -20.79
C GLN A 126 -14.70 26.63 -19.51
N LEU A 127 -15.29 27.78 -19.19
CA LEU A 127 -16.47 28.10 -18.36
C LEU A 127 -16.22 28.32 -16.86
#